data_AF-A0A453RBA7-F1
#
_entry.id   AF-A0A453RBA7-F1
#
_cell.length_a   1.000
_cell.length_b   1.000
_cell.length_c   1.000
_cell.angle_alpha   90.00
_cell.angle_beta   90.00
_cell.angle_gamma   90.00
#
_symmetry.space_group_name_H-M   'P 1'
#
loop_
_entity.id
_entity.type
_entity.pdbx_description
1 polymer ?
#
loop_
_entity_poly.entity_id
_entity_poly.type
_entity_poly.pdbx_seq_one_letter_code
_entity_poly.pdbx_strand_id
1 'polypeptide(L)'
;MRLITADGERQNMDFVFGCAHDQQGKLLDSPASTDGILGLSNGAMSLPTQLAKQGIISNVFGHCIATDPSSSGYMFLGDDYVPRWGMTWVPVRNGPEDVYSTVVQKVNYGGQELNVREQAGKLTQVIFDSGSSYTYFPHEIYTSLIASLEAASPGFARDESDQTLPFCMKPNFPVRSVDDVKQLFKPLLLHFSKTWFVIPRTFAIAPENYLIISDKGNVCLGVLDGTEIGHSSTIVIGDVSLRGKLVAYDNDENQIGWAQSGCTRPQKASRVPFFLSRALRSQLL
;
A
#
# COMPACT_ATOMS: atom_id res chain seq x y z
N MET A 1 15.98 -13.10 -21.45
CA MET A 1 15.81 -13.42 -20.01
C MET A 1 15.26 -14.84 -19.91
N ARG A 2 15.60 -15.62 -18.88
CA ARG A 2 15.07 -16.99 -18.70
C ARG A 2 14.21 -17.02 -17.46
N LEU A 3 12.93 -17.33 -17.61
CA LEU A 3 12.03 -17.50 -16.48
C LEU A 3 12.10 -18.95 -16.02
N ILE A 4 12.30 -19.15 -14.71
CA ILE A 4 12.24 -20.46 -14.07
C ILE A 4 11.01 -20.42 -13.16
N THR A 5 10.00 -21.21 -13.50
CA THR A 5 8.78 -21.34 -12.71
C THR A 5 9.03 -22.16 -11.44
N ALA A 6 8.09 -22.12 -10.50
CA ALA A 6 8.25 -22.80 -9.20
C ALA A 6 8.36 -24.34 -9.30
N ASP A 7 7.86 -24.93 -10.39
CA ASP A 7 7.99 -26.34 -10.76
C ASP A 7 9.27 -26.64 -11.55
N GLY A 8 10.11 -25.64 -11.80
CA GLY A 8 11.42 -25.78 -12.45
C GLY A 8 11.36 -25.75 -13.97
N GLU A 9 10.19 -25.51 -14.57
CA GLU A 9 10.09 -25.34 -16.02
C GLU A 9 10.81 -24.07 -16.46
N ARG A 10 11.45 -24.17 -17.63
CA ARG A 10 12.28 -23.10 -18.18
C ARG A 10 11.57 -22.54 -19.40
N GLN A 11 11.08 -21.32 -19.27
CA GLN A 11 10.46 -20.61 -20.37
C GLN A 11 11.46 -19.64 -21.00
N ASN A 12 11.69 -19.80 -22.29
CA ASN A 12 12.39 -18.81 -23.09
C ASN A 12 11.38 -17.72 -23.42
N MET A 13 11.66 -16.50 -22.97
CA MET A 13 10.73 -15.39 -23.09
C MET A 13 11.43 -14.18 -23.71
N ASP A 14 10.77 -13.64 -24.73
CA ASP A 14 11.06 -12.31 -25.26
C ASP A 14 10.47 -11.27 -24.31
N PHE A 15 11.20 -10.99 -23.23
CA PHE A 15 10.86 -9.99 -22.25
C PHE A 15 11.55 -8.67 -22.59
N VAL A 16 10.77 -7.60 -22.66
CA VAL A 16 11.29 -6.26 -22.92
C VAL A 16 11.45 -5.52 -21.60
N PHE A 17 12.63 -4.96 -21.38
CA PHE A 17 12.90 -4.07 -20.26
C PHE A 17 13.78 -2.91 -20.75
N GLY A 18 13.75 -1.80 -20.02
CA GLY A 18 14.59 -0.65 -20.32
C GLY A 18 15.99 -0.80 -19.73
N CYS A 19 17.00 -0.34 -20.48
CA CYS A 19 18.33 -0.10 -19.93
C CYS A 19 18.39 1.37 -19.49
N ALA A 20 18.81 1.62 -18.25
CA ALA A 20 19.03 2.96 -17.74
C ALA A 20 20.53 3.19 -17.52
N HIS A 21 20.99 4.39 -17.86
CA HIS A 21 22.34 4.88 -17.64
C HIS A 21 22.23 6.23 -16.93
N ASP A 22 23.26 6.61 -16.15
CA ASP A 22 23.34 7.91 -15.47
C ASP A 22 22.10 8.23 -14.61
N GLN A 23 21.71 7.29 -13.75
CA GLN A 23 20.59 7.45 -12.82
C GLN A 23 20.78 8.72 -11.96
N GLN A 24 19.69 9.45 -11.71
CA GLN A 24 19.68 10.67 -10.90
C GLN A 24 18.46 10.68 -9.96
N GLY A 25 18.47 11.59 -8.99
CA GLY A 25 17.36 11.79 -8.05
C GLY A 25 17.39 10.84 -6.86
N LYS A 26 16.27 10.80 -6.11
CA LYS A 26 16.18 10.18 -4.78
C LYS A 26 16.41 8.66 -4.75
N LEU A 27 16.36 7.99 -5.89
CA LEU A 27 16.71 6.56 -6.00
C LEU A 27 18.18 6.29 -5.67
N LEU A 28 19.08 7.24 -5.96
CA LEU A 28 20.49 7.15 -5.59
C LEU A 28 20.74 7.41 -4.11
N ASP A 29 19.83 8.15 -3.45
CA ASP A 29 19.91 8.48 -2.03
C ASP A 29 19.41 7.32 -1.14
N SER A 30 18.95 6.22 -1.74
CA SER A 30 18.53 5.03 -1.03
C SER A 30 19.72 4.37 -0.30
N PRO A 31 19.57 3.98 0.98
CA PRO A 31 20.61 3.25 1.70
C PRO A 31 20.84 1.83 1.16
N ALA A 32 19.91 1.30 0.36
CA ALA A 32 20.06 0.02 -0.32
C ALA A 32 20.53 0.23 -1.76
N SER A 33 21.63 -0.42 -2.14
CA SER A 33 22.07 -0.46 -3.53
C SER A 33 21.05 -1.21 -4.39
N THR A 34 20.51 -0.54 -5.41
CA THR A 34 19.58 -1.12 -6.38
C THR A 34 20.16 -1.00 -7.79
N ASP A 35 20.06 -2.08 -8.57
CA ASP A 35 20.51 -2.10 -9.97
C ASP A 35 19.41 -1.66 -10.96
N GLY A 36 18.21 -1.34 -10.47
CA GLY A 36 17.08 -0.94 -11.30
C GLY A 36 15.74 -0.94 -10.56
N ILE A 37 14.66 -0.74 -11.34
CA ILE A 37 13.28 -0.66 -10.86
C ILE A 37 12.46 -1.74 -11.56
N LEU A 38 11.65 -2.47 -10.79
CA LEU A 38 10.68 -3.41 -11.33
C LEU A 38 9.33 -2.72 -11.53
N GLY A 39 8.96 -2.43 -12.79
CA GLY A 39 7.67 -1.83 -13.13
C GLY A 39 6.51 -2.83 -13.01
N LEU A 40 5.57 -2.55 -12.11
CA LEU A 40 4.40 -3.40 -11.81
C LEU A 40 3.06 -2.75 -12.19
N SER A 41 3.05 -1.67 -12.96
CA SER A 41 1.81 -1.00 -13.37
C SER A 41 0.92 -1.86 -14.28
N ASN A 42 -0.25 -1.35 -14.66
CA ASN A 42 -1.09 -1.93 -15.71
C ASN A 42 -0.61 -1.58 -17.13
N GLY A 43 0.54 -0.93 -17.27
CA GLY A 43 1.12 -0.54 -18.55
C GLY A 43 1.52 -1.73 -19.41
N ALA A 44 1.52 -1.54 -20.73
CA ALA A 44 1.78 -2.60 -21.71
C ALA A 44 3.17 -3.27 -21.57
N MET A 45 4.12 -2.54 -20.99
CA MET A 45 5.52 -2.94 -20.76
C MET A 45 5.81 -3.38 -19.33
N SER A 46 4.81 -3.41 -18.44
CA SER A 46 5.02 -3.88 -17.07
C SER A 46 5.28 -5.39 -17.04
N LEU A 47 5.98 -5.86 -16.00
CA LEU A 47 6.24 -7.28 -15.81
C LEU A 47 4.96 -8.14 -15.83
N PRO A 48 3.91 -7.85 -15.02
CA PRO A 48 2.71 -8.68 -15.00
C PRO A 48 2.01 -8.70 -16.37
N THR A 49 1.90 -7.56 -17.06
CA THR A 49 1.25 -7.48 -18.37
C THR A 49 2.00 -8.27 -19.45
N GLN A 50 3.34 -8.23 -19.47
CA GLN A 50 4.13 -8.99 -20.44
C GLN A 50 4.02 -10.50 -20.22
N LEU A 51 4.03 -10.95 -18.96
CA LEU A 51 3.86 -12.38 -18.63
C LEU A 51 2.44 -12.88 -18.95
N ALA A 52 1.43 -12.06 -18.67
CA ALA A 52 0.04 -12.40 -18.96
C ALA A 52 -0.25 -12.50 -20.46
N LYS A 53 0.33 -11.60 -21.29
CA LYS A 53 0.25 -11.68 -22.76
C LYS A 53 0.78 -12.99 -23.33
N GLN A 54 1.69 -13.66 -22.62
CA GLN A 54 2.24 -14.96 -23.01
C GLN A 54 1.50 -16.15 -22.38
N GLY A 55 0.43 -15.90 -21.63
CA GLY A 55 -0.38 -16.93 -20.98
C GLY A 55 0.33 -17.63 -19.81
N ILE A 56 1.38 -17.03 -19.25
CA ILE A 56 2.17 -17.63 -18.15
C ILE A 56 1.46 -17.44 -16.81
N ILE A 57 0.82 -16.29 -16.61
CA ILE A 57 0.04 -15.91 -15.42
C ILE A 57 -1.23 -15.18 -15.85
N SER A 58 -2.20 -15.03 -14.94
CA SER A 58 -3.20 -13.96 -15.05
C SER A 58 -2.53 -12.59 -14.91
N ASN A 59 -3.16 -11.51 -15.40
CA ASN A 59 -2.60 -10.15 -15.26
C ASN A 59 -2.87 -9.59 -13.86
N VAL A 60 -2.36 -10.31 -12.87
CA VAL A 60 -2.56 -10.07 -11.45
C VAL A 60 -1.20 -10.13 -10.77
N PHE A 61 -1.00 -9.30 -9.78
CA PHE A 61 0.11 -9.46 -8.85
C PHE A 61 -0.29 -8.98 -7.46
N GLY A 62 0.51 -9.30 -6.47
CA GLY A 62 0.32 -8.75 -5.15
C GLY A 62 1.58 -8.79 -4.32
N HIS A 63 1.57 -8.02 -3.24
CA HIS A 63 2.67 -7.94 -2.29
C HIS A 63 2.16 -7.87 -0.86
N CYS A 64 3.04 -8.18 0.08
CA CYS A 64 2.79 -8.06 1.51
C CYS A 64 4.08 -7.60 2.17
N ILE A 65 4.09 -6.36 2.66
CA ILE A 65 5.23 -5.78 3.37
C ILE A 65 5.10 -6.12 4.85
N ALA A 66 6.10 -6.74 5.44
CA ALA A 66 6.10 -7.09 6.86
C ALA A 66 6.08 -5.83 7.75
N THR A 67 5.44 -5.93 8.91
CA THR A 67 5.47 -4.86 9.93
C THR A 67 6.76 -4.85 10.73
N ASP A 68 7.34 -6.05 10.95
CA ASP A 68 8.63 -6.21 11.62
C ASP A 68 9.76 -6.04 10.60
N PRO A 69 10.68 -5.07 10.80
CA PRO A 69 11.81 -4.86 9.88
C PRO A 69 12.79 -6.06 9.82
N SER A 70 12.75 -6.96 10.80
CA SER A 70 13.55 -8.20 10.80
C SER A 70 12.89 -9.33 10.00
N SER A 71 11.62 -9.19 9.63
CA SER A 71 10.89 -10.17 8.82
C SER A 71 10.92 -9.78 7.34
N SER A 72 11.10 -10.76 6.46
CA SER A 72 10.90 -10.56 5.03
C SER A 72 9.41 -10.49 4.71
N GLY A 73 9.04 -9.61 3.77
CA GLY A 73 7.75 -9.66 3.09
C GLY A 73 7.78 -10.63 1.91
N TYR A 74 6.73 -10.60 1.08
CA TYR A 74 6.70 -11.35 -0.17
C TYR A 74 5.97 -10.61 -1.28
N MET A 75 6.27 -10.99 -2.52
CA MET A 75 5.52 -10.61 -3.72
C MET A 75 5.16 -11.89 -4.48
N PHE A 76 4.03 -11.87 -5.17
CA PHE A 76 3.62 -12.93 -6.08
C PHE A 76 3.11 -12.35 -7.39
N LEU A 77 3.23 -13.14 -8.45
CA LEU A 77 2.72 -12.87 -9.79
C LEU A 77 1.68 -13.94 -10.12
N GLY A 78 0.58 -13.54 -10.75
CA GLY A 78 -0.63 -14.34 -10.94
C GLY A 78 -1.61 -14.27 -9.77
N ASP A 79 -2.73 -14.97 -9.89
CA ASP A 79 -3.88 -14.93 -8.98
C ASP A 79 -3.91 -16.06 -7.95
N ASP A 80 -3.04 -17.06 -8.06
CA ASP A 80 -2.99 -18.27 -7.20
C ASP A 80 -2.92 -17.97 -5.69
N TYR A 81 -2.40 -16.80 -5.31
CA TYR A 81 -2.19 -16.37 -3.92
C TYR A 81 -3.16 -15.27 -3.46
N VAL A 82 -4.09 -14.86 -4.32
CA VAL A 82 -5.15 -13.91 -3.95
C VAL A 82 -6.18 -14.64 -3.07
N PRO A 83 -6.45 -14.16 -1.84
CA PRO A 83 -7.45 -14.79 -0.99
C PRO A 83 -8.84 -14.74 -1.62
N ARG A 84 -9.57 -15.87 -1.60
CA ARG A 84 -10.95 -15.96 -2.12
C ARG A 84 -11.96 -15.16 -1.31
N TRP A 85 -11.65 -14.88 -0.04
CA TRP A 85 -12.54 -14.22 0.92
C TRP A 85 -11.73 -13.26 1.80
N GLY A 86 -12.39 -12.25 2.36
CA GLY A 86 -11.76 -11.31 3.30
C GLY A 86 -11.00 -10.16 2.63
N MET A 87 -10.86 -10.17 1.31
CA MET A 87 -10.35 -9.04 0.53
C MET A 87 -11.40 -7.92 0.44
N THR A 88 -10.95 -6.69 0.61
CA THR A 88 -11.70 -5.48 0.25
C THR A 88 -11.21 -5.01 -1.11
N TRP A 89 -12.10 -4.86 -2.10
CA TRP A 89 -11.75 -4.44 -3.46
C TRP A 89 -12.32 -3.07 -3.79
N VAL A 90 -11.59 -2.27 -4.56
CA VAL A 90 -12.04 -1.01 -5.16
C VAL A 90 -11.67 -0.98 -6.64
N PRO A 91 -12.54 -0.42 -7.51
CA PRO A 91 -12.20 -0.25 -8.91
C PRO A 91 -11.05 0.75 -9.05
N VAL A 92 -10.12 0.44 -9.96
CA VAL A 92 -9.10 1.36 -10.43
C VAL A 92 -9.75 2.30 -11.46
N ARG A 93 -9.44 3.59 -11.39
CA ARG A 93 -9.89 4.57 -12.37
C ARG A 93 -8.98 4.51 -13.57
N ASN A 94 -9.59 4.36 -14.74
CA ASN A 94 -8.88 4.51 -16.01
C ASN A 94 -8.44 5.97 -16.16
N GLY A 95 -7.17 6.17 -16.43
CA GLY A 95 -6.56 7.47 -16.69
C GLY A 95 -5.46 7.34 -17.74
N PRO A 96 -4.90 8.47 -18.20
CA PRO A 96 -3.78 8.46 -19.15
C PRO A 96 -2.47 7.95 -18.52
N GLU A 97 -2.40 7.90 -17.19
CA GLU A 97 -1.25 7.44 -16.43
C GLU A 97 -1.42 5.96 -16.06
N ASP A 98 -0.37 5.16 -16.23
CA ASP A 98 -0.30 3.75 -15.82
C ASP A 98 -0.11 3.64 -14.29
N VAL A 99 -1.03 4.24 -13.52
CA VAL A 99 -1.00 4.28 -12.05
C VAL A 99 -2.25 3.64 -11.44
N TYR A 100 -2.09 3.00 -10.29
CA TYR A 100 -3.20 2.41 -9.54
C TYR A 100 -3.95 3.47 -8.76
N SER A 101 -4.77 4.25 -9.48
CA SER A 101 -5.57 5.32 -8.91
C SER A 101 -7.01 4.93 -8.62
N THR A 102 -7.59 5.47 -7.56
CA THR A 102 -9.00 5.33 -7.21
C THR A 102 -9.46 6.61 -6.48
N VAL A 103 -10.63 6.61 -5.84
CA VAL A 103 -11.17 7.79 -5.14
C VAL A 103 -11.72 7.45 -3.77
N VAL A 104 -11.37 8.28 -2.78
CA VAL A 104 -11.98 8.27 -1.45
C VAL A 104 -13.01 9.37 -1.32
N GLN A 105 -14.05 9.10 -0.54
CA GLN A 105 -15.07 10.07 -0.17
C GLN A 105 -14.64 10.87 1.06
N LYS A 106 -13.99 10.21 2.01
CA LYS A 106 -13.65 10.78 3.32
C LYS A 106 -12.36 10.19 3.86
N VAL A 107 -11.61 11.02 4.57
CA VAL A 107 -10.45 10.61 5.37
C VAL A 107 -10.71 11.01 6.81
N ASN A 108 -10.59 10.08 7.74
CA ASN A 108 -10.81 10.33 9.15
C ASN A 108 -9.55 10.00 9.96
N TYR A 109 -9.35 10.74 11.05
CA TYR A 109 -8.49 10.34 12.16
C TYR A 109 -9.38 9.89 13.31
N GLY A 110 -9.43 8.58 13.57
CA GLY A 110 -10.44 7.98 14.45
C GLY A 110 -11.85 8.29 13.96
N GLY A 111 -12.65 8.99 14.79
CA GLY A 111 -14.02 9.39 14.46
C GLY A 111 -14.15 10.77 13.79
N GLN A 112 -13.05 11.52 13.67
CA GLN A 112 -13.07 12.90 13.16
C GLN A 112 -12.67 12.94 11.70
N GLU A 113 -13.53 13.52 10.85
CA GLU A 113 -13.21 13.76 9.43
C GLU A 113 -12.14 14.86 9.31
N LEU A 114 -11.12 14.59 8.49
CA LEU A 114 -9.98 15.49 8.28
C LEU A 114 -10.19 16.49 7.14
N ASN A 115 -11.15 16.23 6.25
CA ASN A 115 -11.47 17.14 5.15
C ASN A 115 -11.91 18.51 5.70
N VAL A 116 -11.44 19.61 5.10
CA VAL A 116 -11.95 20.94 5.43
C VAL A 116 -13.39 21.04 4.91
N ARG A 117 -14.24 21.84 5.56
CA ARG A 117 -15.67 21.99 5.21
C ARG A 117 -15.90 22.28 3.72
N GLU A 118 -14.96 22.96 3.07
CA GLU A 118 -15.01 23.29 1.64
C GLU A 118 -14.74 22.09 0.70
N GLN A 119 -14.07 21.04 1.17
CA GLN A 119 -13.93 19.76 0.46
C GLN A 119 -14.89 18.68 0.97
N ALA A 120 -15.78 18.99 1.92
CA ALA A 120 -16.72 18.00 2.44
C ALA A 120 -17.60 17.46 1.30
N GLY A 121 -17.51 16.16 1.04
CA GLY A 121 -18.21 15.48 -0.05
C GLY A 121 -17.51 15.49 -1.42
N LYS A 122 -16.34 16.15 -1.55
CA LYS A 122 -15.50 16.05 -2.74
C LYS A 122 -14.74 14.73 -2.73
N LEU A 123 -14.69 14.07 -3.89
CA LEU A 123 -13.88 12.88 -4.07
C LEU A 123 -12.40 13.27 -4.20
N THR A 124 -11.55 12.64 -3.39
CA THR A 124 -10.09 12.82 -3.46
C THR A 124 -9.47 11.62 -4.15
N GLN A 125 -8.60 11.88 -5.13
CA GLN A 125 -7.86 10.83 -5.80
C GLN A 125 -6.88 10.17 -4.83
N VAL A 126 -6.78 8.85 -4.89
CA VAL A 126 -5.81 8.05 -4.14
C VAL A 126 -4.99 7.24 -5.11
N ILE A 127 -3.67 7.27 -4.99
CA ILE A 127 -2.74 6.41 -5.73
C ILE A 127 -2.12 5.43 -4.74
N PHE A 128 -2.12 4.14 -5.07
CA PHE A 128 -1.35 3.14 -4.34
C PHE A 128 0.02 2.99 -4.99
N ASP A 129 1.07 3.41 -4.28
CA ASP A 129 2.42 3.52 -4.82
C ASP A 129 3.43 2.83 -3.90
N SER A 130 3.83 1.61 -4.27
CA SER A 130 4.87 0.86 -3.56
C SER A 130 6.30 1.39 -3.84
N GLY A 131 6.45 2.45 -4.64
CA GLY A 131 7.72 3.14 -4.84
C GLY A 131 7.94 4.28 -3.82
N SER A 132 6.89 4.69 -3.10
CA SER A 132 6.95 5.75 -2.09
C SER A 132 7.14 5.17 -0.69
N SER A 133 8.16 5.58 0.05
CA SER A 133 8.38 5.09 1.42
C SER A 133 7.30 5.56 2.40
N TYR A 134 6.86 6.82 2.27
CA TYR A 134 5.88 7.46 3.14
C TYR A 134 4.54 7.67 2.44
N THR A 135 3.50 7.92 3.22
CA THR A 135 2.21 8.34 2.68
C THR A 135 2.17 9.86 2.56
N TYR A 136 1.56 10.37 1.50
CA TYR A 136 1.46 11.81 1.26
C TYR A 136 0.00 12.22 1.20
N PHE A 137 -0.38 13.21 2.00
CA PHE A 137 -1.73 13.77 2.00
C PHE A 137 -1.75 15.16 1.36
N PRO A 138 -2.84 15.54 0.67
CA PRO A 138 -3.08 16.92 0.29
C PRO A 138 -2.89 17.85 1.49
N HIS A 139 -2.29 19.02 1.25
CA HIS A 139 -1.88 19.98 2.29
C HIS A 139 -2.95 20.21 3.37
N GLU A 140 -4.20 20.38 2.95
CA GLU A 140 -5.32 20.65 3.86
C GLU A 140 -5.66 19.46 4.77
N ILE A 141 -5.60 18.23 4.25
CA ILE A 141 -5.82 17.01 5.04
C ILE A 141 -4.63 16.79 5.98
N TYR A 142 -3.40 17.05 5.51
CA TYR A 142 -2.18 16.93 6.31
C TYR A 142 -2.17 17.90 7.50
N THR A 143 -2.48 19.17 7.28
CA THR A 143 -2.54 20.19 8.35
C THR A 143 -3.66 19.90 9.35
N SER A 144 -4.83 19.44 8.89
CA SER A 144 -5.93 18.97 9.75
C SER A 144 -5.52 17.75 10.60
N LEU A 145 -4.73 16.83 10.04
CA LEU A 145 -4.17 15.70 10.78
C LEU A 145 -3.21 16.17 11.87
N ILE A 146 -2.27 17.08 11.56
CA ILE A 146 -1.36 17.65 12.57
C ILE A 146 -2.14 18.26 13.73
N ALA A 147 -3.12 19.11 13.44
CA ALA A 147 -3.94 19.74 14.48
C ALA A 147 -4.68 18.70 15.35
N SER A 148 -5.16 17.62 14.73
CA SER A 148 -5.81 16.52 15.45
C SER A 148 -4.84 15.73 16.34
N LEU A 149 -3.60 15.53 15.89
CA LEU A 149 -2.55 14.86 16.66
C LEU A 149 -2.10 15.69 17.87
N GLU A 150 -1.88 16.99 17.67
CA GLU A 150 -1.52 17.94 18.73
C GLU A 150 -2.62 18.03 19.78
N ALA A 151 -3.88 18.15 19.37
CA ALA A 151 -5.03 18.18 20.27
C ALA A 151 -5.22 16.88 21.07
N ALA A 152 -4.93 15.72 20.46
CA ALA A 152 -5.05 14.42 21.10
C ALA A 152 -3.86 14.09 22.04
N SER A 153 -2.76 14.85 21.96
CA SER A 153 -1.49 14.53 22.62
C SER A 153 -0.97 15.68 23.50
N PRO A 154 -1.72 16.15 24.52
CA PRO A 154 -1.37 17.36 25.29
C PRO A 154 -0.06 17.26 26.09
N GLY A 155 0.45 16.04 26.32
CA GLY A 155 1.76 15.80 26.96
C GLY A 155 2.94 15.78 26.00
N PHE A 156 2.70 16.05 24.72
CA PHE A 156 3.69 16.00 23.65
C PHE A 156 3.93 17.43 23.15
N ALA A 157 5.19 17.79 22.95
CA ALA A 157 5.58 19.09 22.43
C ALA A 157 6.27 18.91 21.07
N ARG A 158 5.95 19.75 20.09
CA ARG A 158 6.66 19.75 18.81
C ARG A 158 8.16 19.97 19.03
N ASP A 159 9.00 19.17 18.38
CA ASP A 159 10.46 19.27 18.44
C ASP A 159 11.04 19.53 17.06
N GLU A 160 11.20 20.82 16.73
CA GLU A 160 11.76 21.26 15.45
C GLU A 160 13.26 20.96 15.29
N SER A 161 13.95 20.58 16.38
CA SER A 161 15.35 20.17 16.30
C SER A 161 15.51 18.76 15.75
N ASP A 162 14.45 17.95 15.74
CA ASP A 162 14.43 16.61 15.20
C ASP A 162 14.07 16.62 13.71
N GLN A 163 15.06 16.39 12.88
CA GLN A 163 14.94 16.41 11.42
C GLN A 163 14.69 15.00 10.84
N THR A 164 14.35 14.02 11.67
CA THR A 164 14.05 12.65 11.20
C THR A 164 12.90 12.65 10.19
N LEU A 165 11.85 13.42 10.45
CA LEU A 165 10.74 13.69 9.55
C LEU A 165 10.25 15.14 9.73
N PRO A 166 9.52 15.71 8.76
CA PRO A 166 9.01 17.08 8.84
C PRO A 166 8.17 17.41 10.08
N PHE A 167 7.50 16.41 10.67
CA PHE A 167 6.72 16.57 11.89
C PHE A 167 7.11 15.51 12.92
N CYS A 168 7.69 15.97 14.03
CA CYS A 168 8.06 15.17 15.18
C CYS A 168 7.60 15.86 16.48
N MET A 169 7.08 15.06 17.41
CA MET A 169 6.69 15.52 18.74
C MET A 169 7.43 14.72 19.82
N LYS A 170 7.93 15.44 20.82
CA LYS A 170 8.59 14.90 21.99
C LYS A 170 7.60 14.62 23.11
N PRO A 171 7.44 13.37 23.55
CA PRO A 171 6.68 13.03 24.74
C PRO A 171 7.43 13.44 26.02
N ASN A 172 6.69 13.60 27.12
CA ASN A 172 7.24 13.86 28.45
C ASN A 172 7.69 12.60 29.21
N PHE A 173 7.75 11.45 28.54
CA PHE A 173 8.21 10.16 29.04
C PHE A 173 9.09 9.47 27.97
N PRO A 174 9.99 8.54 28.36
CA PRO A 174 10.83 7.85 27.38
C PRO A 174 10.01 6.93 26.48
N VAL A 175 10.27 6.99 25.17
CA VAL A 175 9.67 6.12 24.15
C VAL A 175 10.79 5.39 23.42
N ARG A 176 10.65 4.07 23.30
CA ARG A 176 11.62 3.19 22.62
C ARG A 176 11.05 2.57 21.35
N SER A 177 9.75 2.34 21.31
CA SER A 177 9.07 1.81 20.14
C SER A 177 7.66 2.39 20.00
N VAL A 178 7.04 2.14 18.85
CA VAL A 178 5.65 2.55 18.60
C VAL A 178 4.69 1.85 19.58
N ASP A 179 5.03 0.66 20.08
CA ASP A 179 4.19 -0.07 21.04
C ASP A 179 3.98 0.70 22.37
N ASP A 180 4.96 1.53 22.76
CA ASP A 180 4.87 2.34 23.99
C ASP A 180 3.78 3.43 23.89
N VAL A 181 3.45 3.87 22.67
CA VAL A 181 2.59 5.04 22.44
C VAL A 181 1.36 4.78 21.60
N LYS A 182 1.31 3.68 20.83
CA LYS A 182 0.25 3.44 19.83
C LYS A 182 -1.18 3.54 20.36
N GLN A 183 -1.41 3.19 21.63
CA GLN A 183 -2.73 3.23 22.26
C GLN A 183 -3.25 4.68 22.44
N LEU A 184 -2.35 5.67 22.44
CA LEU A 184 -2.66 7.09 22.54
C LEU A 184 -3.13 7.67 21.19
N PHE A 185 -2.85 6.97 20.09
CA PHE A 185 -3.14 7.43 18.73
C PHE A 185 -4.33 6.68 18.12
N LYS A 186 -4.99 7.28 17.13
CA LYS A 186 -6.16 6.71 16.44
C LYS A 186 -5.81 6.26 15.02
N PRO A 187 -6.49 5.26 14.45
CA PRO A 187 -6.23 4.87 13.07
C PRO A 187 -6.64 5.98 12.11
N LEU A 188 -5.94 6.09 10.96
CA LEU A 188 -6.42 6.83 9.81
C LEU A 188 -7.34 5.92 8.99
N LEU A 189 -8.51 6.42 8.62
CA LEU A 189 -9.53 5.66 7.89
C LEU A 189 -9.84 6.36 6.58
N LEU A 190 -9.53 5.70 5.47
CA LEU A 190 -9.86 6.14 4.12
C LEU A 190 -11.13 5.41 3.69
N HIS A 191 -12.22 6.15 3.52
CA HIS A 191 -13.51 5.61 3.15
C HIS A 191 -13.73 5.76 1.65
N PHE A 192 -13.78 4.62 0.94
CA PHE A 192 -14.06 4.57 -0.49
C PHE A 192 -15.58 4.48 -0.72
N SER A 193 -16.01 4.89 -1.92
CA SER A 193 -17.42 4.85 -2.28
C SER A 193 -18.00 3.43 -2.20
N LYS A 194 -19.24 3.34 -1.70
CA LYS A 194 -19.99 2.09 -1.70
C LYS A 194 -20.31 1.68 -3.14
N THR A 195 -20.06 0.42 -3.47
CA THR A 195 -20.69 -0.22 -4.64
C THR A 195 -22.07 -0.76 -4.28
N TRP A 196 -22.77 -1.37 -5.25
CA TRP A 196 -24.10 -1.99 -5.08
C TRP A 196 -24.23 -2.85 -3.80
N PHE A 197 -23.16 -3.55 -3.40
CA PHE A 197 -23.12 -4.29 -2.15
C PHE A 197 -22.74 -3.41 -0.95
N VAL A 198 -23.50 -3.51 0.15
CA VAL A 198 -23.43 -2.70 1.38
C VAL A 198 -22.20 -3.02 2.26
N ILE A 199 -21.06 -3.39 1.67
CA ILE A 199 -19.83 -3.62 2.42
C ILE A 199 -19.03 -2.31 2.43
N PRO A 200 -18.77 -1.70 3.60
CA PRO A 200 -17.94 -0.50 3.68
C PRO A 200 -16.53 -0.82 3.20
N ARG A 201 -16.06 -0.09 2.19
CA ARG A 201 -14.71 -0.20 1.65
C ARG A 201 -13.84 0.81 2.39
N THR A 202 -13.23 0.37 3.48
CA THR A 202 -12.38 1.24 4.31
C THR A 202 -10.95 0.69 4.31
N PHE A 203 -10.00 1.55 3.94
CA PHE A 203 -8.59 1.26 4.12
C PHE A 203 -8.14 1.89 5.44
N ALA A 204 -7.76 1.04 6.39
CA ALA A 204 -7.33 1.46 7.72
C ALA A 204 -5.80 1.47 7.82
N ILE A 205 -5.25 2.58 8.28
CA ILE A 205 -3.83 2.74 8.60
C ILE A 205 -3.73 2.82 10.12
N ALA A 206 -3.22 1.75 10.73
CA ALA A 206 -3.01 1.69 12.17
C ALA A 206 -1.85 2.61 12.60
N PRO A 207 -1.75 3.01 13.88
CA PRO A 207 -0.65 3.82 14.38
C PRO A 207 0.74 3.30 14.02
N GLU A 208 0.95 1.97 14.04
CA GLU A 208 2.22 1.34 13.65
C GLU A 208 2.60 1.57 12.18
N ASN A 209 1.63 1.97 11.35
CA ASN A 209 1.77 2.19 9.92
C ASN A 209 1.78 3.69 9.55
N TYR A 210 1.89 4.59 10.52
CA TYR A 210 2.17 6.01 10.26
C TYR A 210 3.02 6.68 11.35
N LEU A 211 3.33 6.03 12.47
CA LEU A 211 4.23 6.55 13.50
C LEU A 211 5.63 5.97 13.33
N ILE A 212 6.63 6.83 13.52
CA ILE A 212 8.05 6.47 13.47
C ILE A 212 8.70 7.01 14.73
N ILE A 213 9.46 6.19 15.45
CA ILE A 213 10.22 6.64 16.61
C ILE A 213 11.60 7.05 16.13
N SER A 214 11.99 8.30 16.36
CA SER A 214 13.33 8.78 16.03
C SER A 214 14.36 8.30 17.06
N ASP A 215 15.64 8.39 16.72
CA ASP A 215 16.75 8.09 17.63
C ASP A 215 16.78 8.99 18.88
N LYS A 216 16.03 10.11 18.85
CA LYS A 216 15.84 11.01 20.00
C LYS A 216 14.70 10.58 20.93
N GLY A 217 13.98 9.50 20.60
CA GLY A 217 12.78 9.05 21.30
C GLY A 217 11.54 9.92 21.03
N ASN A 218 11.56 10.71 19.94
CA ASN A 218 10.39 11.47 19.52
C ASN A 218 9.47 10.62 18.66
N VAL A 219 8.18 10.98 18.66
CA VAL A 219 7.17 10.38 17.80
C VAL A 219 7.02 11.24 16.54
N CYS A 220 7.46 10.71 15.41
CA CYS A 220 7.44 11.36 14.10
C CYS A 220 6.33 10.79 13.21
N LEU A 221 5.79 11.63 12.33
CA LEU A 221 4.68 11.29 11.45
C LEU A 221 5.16 10.84 10.06
N GLY A 222 4.95 9.57 9.73
CA GLY A 222 5.19 8.96 8.41
C GLY A 222 4.12 9.28 7.36
N VAL A 223 3.27 10.28 7.62
CA VAL A 223 2.40 10.94 6.64
C VAL A 223 2.96 12.32 6.41
N LEU A 224 3.25 12.67 5.15
CA LEU A 224 3.90 13.91 4.75
C LEU A 224 2.96 14.79 3.91
N ASP A 225 3.39 16.02 3.66
CA ASP A 225 2.67 16.95 2.80
C ASP A 225 2.90 16.60 1.31
N GLY A 226 1.82 16.33 0.59
CA GLY A 226 1.87 16.00 -0.84
C GLY A 226 2.41 17.12 -1.73
N THR A 227 2.45 18.37 -1.25
CA THR A 227 3.08 19.48 -1.98
C THR A 227 4.59 19.28 -2.16
N GLU A 228 5.26 18.54 -1.28
CA GLU A 228 6.70 18.20 -1.36
C GLU A 228 7.05 17.37 -2.60
N ILE A 229 6.07 16.67 -3.17
CA ILE A 229 6.21 15.81 -4.35
C ILE A 229 5.34 16.29 -5.52
N GLY A 230 4.78 17.50 -5.46
CA GLY A 230 3.93 18.05 -6.52
C GLY A 230 2.51 17.46 -6.59
N HIS A 231 2.10 16.65 -5.61
CA HIS A 231 0.77 16.02 -5.54
C HIS A 231 -0.16 16.76 -4.56
N SER A 232 -0.43 18.04 -4.83
CA SER A 232 -1.19 18.92 -3.92
C SER A 232 -2.66 18.53 -3.70
N SER A 233 -3.23 17.68 -4.55
CA SER A 233 -4.66 17.28 -4.54
C SER A 233 -4.90 15.78 -4.55
N THR A 234 -3.84 14.98 -4.42
CA THR A 234 -3.89 13.51 -4.48
C THR A 234 -3.30 12.93 -3.20
N ILE A 235 -3.93 11.88 -2.67
CA ILE A 235 -3.34 11.06 -1.62
C ILE A 235 -2.46 10.00 -2.27
N VAL A 236 -1.21 9.87 -1.84
CA VAL A 236 -0.30 8.80 -2.27
C VAL A 236 -0.10 7.85 -1.09
N ILE A 237 -0.58 6.62 -1.21
CA ILE A 237 -0.40 5.56 -0.21
C ILE A 237 0.92 4.85 -0.48
N GLY A 238 1.95 5.24 0.27
CA GLY A 238 3.25 4.59 0.26
C GLY A 238 3.38 3.39 1.20
N ASP A 239 4.54 2.76 1.15
CA ASP A 239 4.89 1.51 1.83
C ASP A 239 4.57 1.50 3.32
N VAL A 240 4.84 2.60 4.04
CA VAL A 240 4.55 2.70 5.48
C VAL A 240 3.10 2.32 5.83
N SER A 241 2.15 2.69 4.96
CA SER A 241 0.72 2.42 5.12
C SER A 241 0.29 1.03 4.65
N LEU A 242 1.06 0.43 3.74
CA LEU A 242 0.83 -0.88 3.12
C LEU A 242 1.34 -2.04 4.00
N ARG A 243 2.18 -1.76 5.01
CA ARG A 243 2.67 -2.77 5.97
C ARG A 243 1.55 -3.56 6.64
N GLY A 244 1.77 -4.86 6.83
CA GLY A 244 0.82 -5.77 7.47
C GLY A 244 -0.45 -6.01 6.65
N LYS A 245 -0.41 -5.71 5.34
CA LYS A 245 -1.52 -5.94 4.42
C LYS A 245 -1.03 -6.72 3.23
N LEU A 246 -1.80 -7.73 2.83
CA LEU A 246 -1.71 -8.27 1.48
C LEU A 246 -2.44 -7.28 0.58
N VAL A 247 -1.74 -6.72 -0.41
CA VAL A 247 -2.29 -5.83 -1.42
C VAL A 247 -2.20 -6.53 -2.77
N ALA A 248 -3.32 -6.66 -3.46
CA ALA A 248 -3.43 -7.32 -4.76
C ALA A 248 -3.95 -6.34 -5.80
N TYR A 249 -3.36 -6.40 -6.99
CA TYR A 249 -3.64 -5.57 -8.14
C TYR A 249 -4.09 -6.50 -9.25
N ASP A 250 -5.37 -6.43 -9.56
CA ASP A 250 -6.03 -7.31 -10.52
C ASP A 250 -6.35 -6.48 -11.77
N ASN A 251 -5.42 -6.53 -12.74
CA ASN A 251 -5.55 -5.76 -13.97
C ASN A 251 -6.59 -6.39 -14.92
N ASP A 252 -6.90 -7.68 -14.76
CA ASP A 252 -7.93 -8.36 -15.54
C ASP A 252 -9.33 -7.81 -15.19
N GLU A 253 -9.59 -7.57 -13.89
CA GLU A 253 -10.84 -7.00 -13.38
C GLU A 253 -10.77 -5.48 -13.12
N ASN A 254 -9.64 -4.85 -13.44
CA ASN A 254 -9.37 -3.42 -13.22
C ASN A 254 -9.67 -2.94 -11.78
N GLN A 255 -9.14 -3.66 -10.81
CA GLN A 255 -9.38 -3.40 -9.38
C GLN A 255 -8.12 -3.59 -8.55
N ILE A 256 -8.08 -2.91 -7.41
CA ILE A 256 -7.08 -3.10 -6.37
C ILE A 256 -7.78 -3.52 -5.09
N GLY A 257 -7.16 -4.43 -4.34
CA GLY A 257 -7.73 -4.91 -3.11
C GLY A 257 -6.70 -5.18 -2.03
N TRP A 258 -7.20 -5.26 -0.80
CA TRP A 258 -6.36 -5.50 0.37
C TRP A 258 -7.05 -6.36 1.42
N ALA A 259 -6.23 -7.06 2.21
CA ALA A 259 -6.64 -7.75 3.43
C ALA A 259 -5.52 -7.64 4.47
N GLN A 260 -5.89 -7.68 5.76
CA GLN A 260 -4.91 -7.77 6.83
C GLN A 260 -4.13 -9.09 6.74
N SER A 261 -2.81 -9.03 6.89
CA SER A 261 -1.94 -10.21 6.80
C SER A 261 -0.69 -10.06 7.66
N GLY A 262 -0.19 -11.17 8.20
CA GLY A 262 1.09 -11.20 8.91
C GLY A 262 2.32 -11.18 7.99
N CYS A 263 2.12 -11.22 6.66
CA CYS A 263 3.17 -11.14 5.64
C CYS A 263 4.32 -12.17 5.74
N THR A 264 4.12 -13.30 6.42
CA THR A 264 5.18 -14.30 6.61
C THR A 264 5.46 -15.13 5.34
N ARG A 265 4.41 -15.69 4.72
CA ARG A 265 4.51 -16.47 3.47
C ARG A 265 3.20 -16.38 2.66
N PRO A 266 3.29 -16.42 1.32
CA PRO A 266 2.09 -16.50 0.49
C PRO A 266 1.43 -17.87 0.66
N GLN A 267 0.13 -17.88 0.96
CA GLN A 267 -0.66 -19.11 1.04
C GLN A 267 -1.45 -19.28 -0.25
N LYS A 268 -1.24 -20.40 -0.96
CA LYS A 268 -2.05 -20.70 -2.15
C LYS A 268 -3.51 -20.80 -1.74
N ALA A 269 -4.39 -20.10 -2.45
CA ALA A 269 -5.81 -20.28 -2.28
C ALA A 269 -6.16 -21.71 -2.70
N SER A 270 -6.51 -22.57 -1.73
CA SER A 270 -6.89 -23.96 -1.99
C SER A 270 -7.87 -24.03 -3.16
N ARG A 271 -7.48 -24.68 -4.26
CA ARG A 271 -8.34 -24.93 -5.40
C ARG A 271 -9.41 -25.97 -5.02
N VAL A 272 -10.47 -25.50 -4.36
CA VAL A 272 -11.68 -26.27 -3.97
C VAL A 272 -11.40 -27.38 -2.93
N PRO A 273 -12.25 -27.59 -1.92
CA PRO A 273 -12.12 -28.74 -1.02
C PRO A 273 -12.16 -30.06 -1.80
N PHE A 274 -11.30 -31.00 -1.42
CA PHE A 274 -11.13 -32.34 -1.99
C PHE A 274 -12.45 -33.09 -2.30
N PHE A 275 -13.54 -32.77 -1.60
CA PHE A 275 -14.86 -33.37 -1.73
C PHE A 275 -15.63 -33.06 -3.03
N LEU A 276 -15.31 -31.98 -3.76
CA LEU A 276 -15.98 -31.68 -5.05
C LEU A 276 -15.29 -32.35 -6.25
N SER A 277 -14.07 -32.87 -6.09
CA SER A 277 -13.35 -33.59 -7.15
C SER A 277 -13.90 -35.01 -7.42
N ARG A 278 -14.62 -35.60 -6.44
CA ARG A 278 -15.28 -36.91 -6.60
C ARG A 278 -16.63 -36.84 -7.30
N ALA A 279 -17.36 -35.73 -7.16
CA ALA A 279 -18.68 -35.57 -7.81
C ALA A 279 -18.57 -35.35 -9.32
N LEU A 280 -17.47 -34.77 -9.80
CA LEU A 280 -17.21 -34.54 -11.24
C LEU A 280 -16.59 -35.74 -11.96
N ARG A 281 -16.19 -36.81 -11.23
CA ARG A 281 -15.70 -38.06 -11.83
C ARG A 281 -16.75 -39.17 -11.94
N SER A 282 -17.94 -38.98 -11.36
CA SER A 282 -19.04 -39.96 -11.41
C SER A 282 -20.19 -39.56 -12.35
N GLN A 283 -20.00 -38.55 -13.20
CA GLN A 283 -20.97 -38.16 -14.24
C GLN A 283 -20.42 -38.33 -15.67
N LEU A 284 -19.29 -39.04 -15.83
CA LEU A 284 -18.69 -39.37 -17.12
C LEU A 284 -18.39 -40.88 -17.28
N LEU A 285 -19.16 -41.73 -16.59
CA LEU A 285 -19.30 -43.15 -16.88
C LEU A 285 -20.78 -43.54 -16.88
#